data_AF-A0AAF0UFD2-F1
#
_entry.id   AF-A0AAF0UFD2-F1
#
_cell.length_a   1.000
_cell.length_b   1.000
_cell.length_c   1.000
_cell.angle_alpha   90.00
_cell.angle_beta   90.00
_cell.angle_gamma   90.00
#
_symmetry.space_group_name_H-M   'P 1'
#
loop_
_entity.id
_entity.type
_entity.pdbx_description
1 polymer ?
#
loop_
_entity_poly.entity_id
_entity_poly.type
_entity_poly.pdbx_seq_one_letter_code
_entity_poly.pdbx_strand_id
1 'polypeptide(L)'
;MAIDCKFVPYLSCRPSKEIVFPFRATEKVTKFKLSPGRFPFLISSSSSLWLRPTVISAAAYKKDVEESEDTFRLTYLEGNSWLWEVGGIKILVDPILVGNLDFGIPWLYDAAKKVVKNFQVLIVSITHFSPVIYYYIFIFLMYVQIDDLPLIHCLLITQSLDDHCHLNTLKPLSRKFPNLTVIATPNAKTLLDPLFTNVIYLEPGQDSEIEVSNGFQVKIEATAGPVLGPPWKRPENGYIVTSPKGALTLYYEPHCVYNKTFLEKDKADIVITPVIKQLLPNFTLVSGQEDAVQLAKCLSAKFVVPMKNGDLDSKGLLASIVKSEGTIESFKQLLSKELPDAKVLEPIPGEPLDISIAVHGQ
;
A
#
# COMPACT_ATOMS: atom_id res chain seq x y z
N MET A 1 17.44 16.33 17.76
CA MET A 1 18.84 15.89 17.55
C MET A 1 18.81 14.55 16.85
N ALA A 2 19.15 14.50 15.56
CA ALA A 2 19.45 13.23 14.90
C ALA A 2 20.93 12.94 15.13
N ILE A 3 21.26 11.83 15.77
CA ILE A 3 22.63 11.38 15.91
C ILE A 3 23.00 10.71 14.58
N ASP A 4 23.67 11.47 13.73
CA ASP A 4 24.28 10.99 12.49
C ASP A 4 25.53 10.16 12.84
N CYS A 5 25.35 8.85 13.00
CA CYS A 5 26.46 7.91 13.20
C CYS A 5 26.96 7.40 11.84
N LYS A 6 27.68 8.24 11.09
CA LYS A 6 28.53 7.78 9.98
C LYS A 6 29.87 8.51 9.95
N PHE A 7 30.83 8.00 10.73
CA PHE A 7 32.24 8.26 10.49
C PHE A 7 33.07 6.99 10.76
N VAL A 8 33.30 6.20 9.72
CA VAL A 8 34.40 5.24 9.66
C VAL A 8 35.02 5.33 8.26
N PRO A 9 36.32 5.63 8.11
CA PRO A 9 36.94 5.85 6.81
C PRO A 9 37.13 4.54 6.05
N TYR A 10 36.76 4.57 4.75
CA TYR A 10 37.00 3.52 3.78
C TYR A 10 38.51 3.27 3.61
N LEU A 11 38.97 2.08 3.98
CA LEU A 11 40.25 1.54 3.52
C LEU A 11 40.06 0.94 2.12
N SER A 12 40.81 1.48 1.16
CA SER A 12 40.84 1.06 -0.23
C SER A 12 41.43 -0.35 -0.39
N CYS A 13 40.62 -1.31 -0.85
CA CYS A 13 41.11 -2.60 -1.33
C CYS A 13 41.37 -2.53 -2.85
N ARG A 14 42.62 -2.79 -3.24
CA ARG A 14 43.06 -2.96 -4.64
C ARG A 14 42.50 -4.27 -5.22
N PRO A 15 42.18 -4.33 -6.53
CA PRO A 15 41.73 -5.57 -7.17
C PRO A 15 42.90 -6.54 -7.37
N SER A 16 42.74 -7.79 -6.91
CA SER A 16 43.67 -8.88 -7.19
C SER A 16 43.23 -9.66 -8.43
N LYS A 17 44.03 -9.53 -9.49
CA LYS A 17 44.32 -10.45 -10.61
C LYS A 17 43.27 -11.50 -10.99
N GLU A 18 42.79 -11.36 -12.23
CA GLU A 18 42.09 -12.38 -13.03
C GLU A 18 42.88 -13.69 -13.09
N ILE A 19 42.17 -14.80 -12.92
CA ILE A 19 42.66 -16.14 -13.25
C ILE A 19 41.84 -16.63 -14.44
N VAL A 20 42.48 -16.65 -15.60
CA VAL A 20 42.01 -17.25 -16.85
C VAL A 20 42.29 -18.76 -16.80
N PHE A 21 41.27 -19.59 -17.00
CA PHE A 21 41.45 -20.99 -17.35
C PHE A 21 40.83 -21.28 -18.72
N PRO A 22 41.59 -21.87 -19.67
CA PRO A 22 41.08 -22.23 -20.98
C PRO A 22 40.41 -23.61 -20.89
N PHE A 23 39.15 -23.74 -21.28
CA PHE A 23 38.60 -25.05 -21.61
C PHE A 23 37.96 -25.09 -22.98
N ARG A 24 38.37 -26.14 -23.67
CA ARG A 24 38.33 -26.42 -25.10
C ARG A 24 36.91 -26.87 -25.48
N ALA A 25 36.34 -26.23 -26.49
CA ALA A 25 35.11 -26.68 -27.12
C ALA A 25 35.37 -27.97 -27.92
N THR A 26 34.56 -29.01 -27.67
CA THR A 26 34.39 -30.13 -28.59
C THR A 26 32.91 -30.46 -28.71
N GLU A 27 32.52 -30.67 -29.95
CA GLU A 27 31.17 -30.80 -30.51
C GLU A 27 30.35 -31.97 -29.96
N LYS A 28 29.02 -31.82 -29.97
CA LYS A 28 28.14 -32.70 -30.76
C LYS A 28 26.71 -32.14 -30.81
N VAL A 29 26.32 -31.76 -32.02
CA VAL A 29 24.95 -31.40 -32.42
C VAL A 29 24.19 -32.69 -32.69
N THR A 30 23.14 -32.97 -31.91
CA THR A 30 22.11 -33.96 -32.28
C THR A 30 20.84 -33.22 -32.71
N LYS A 31 20.61 -33.21 -34.02
CA LYS A 31 19.38 -32.76 -34.67
C LYS A 31 18.23 -33.71 -34.32
N PHE A 32 17.22 -33.23 -33.60
CA PHE A 32 15.91 -33.89 -33.56
C PHE A 32 15.03 -33.35 -34.69
N LYS A 33 14.65 -34.27 -35.59
CA LYS A 33 13.79 -34.04 -36.75
C LYS A 33 12.38 -34.46 -36.33
N LEU A 34 11.46 -33.50 -36.18
CA LEU A 34 10.03 -33.79 -35.97
C LEU A 34 9.30 -33.72 -37.32
N SER A 35 8.65 -34.81 -37.69
CA SER A 35 7.80 -34.99 -38.86
C SER A 35 6.38 -34.45 -38.57
N PRO A 36 5.71 -33.77 -39.52
CA PRO A 36 4.33 -33.34 -39.34
C PRO A 36 3.35 -34.51 -39.59
N GLY A 37 2.62 -34.90 -38.56
CA GLY A 37 1.55 -35.89 -38.61
C GLY A 37 0.24 -35.29 -39.12
N ARG A 38 -0.34 -35.95 -40.13
CA ARG A 38 -1.69 -35.77 -40.71
C ARG A 38 -2.79 -35.74 -39.65
N PHE A 39 -3.70 -34.76 -39.75
CA PHE A 39 -5.07 -34.86 -39.23
C PHE A 39 -6.04 -35.00 -40.41
N PRO A 40 -6.98 -35.98 -40.40
CA PRO A 40 -7.95 -36.13 -41.47
C PRO A 40 -9.13 -35.17 -41.28
N PHE A 41 -9.44 -34.52 -42.39
CA PHE A 41 -10.66 -33.76 -42.68
C PHE A 41 -11.85 -34.73 -42.70
N LEU A 42 -12.93 -34.43 -41.98
CA LEU A 42 -14.22 -35.11 -42.13
C LEU A 42 -15.30 -34.05 -42.42
N ILE A 43 -15.69 -34.02 -43.70
CA ILE A 43 -16.89 -33.38 -44.21
C ILE A 43 -18.03 -34.36 -43.99
N SER A 44 -19.13 -33.94 -43.35
CA SER A 44 -20.42 -34.58 -43.56
C SER A 44 -21.50 -33.53 -43.85
N SER A 45 -22.09 -33.69 -45.02
CA SER A 45 -23.22 -32.99 -45.59
C SER A 45 -24.57 -33.41 -45.00
N SER A 46 -25.59 -32.58 -45.29
CA SER A 46 -27.04 -32.80 -45.17
C SER A 46 -27.61 -32.63 -43.75
N SER A 47 -28.76 -31.99 -43.52
CA SER A 47 -29.90 -31.72 -44.39
C SER A 47 -30.69 -30.51 -43.85
N SER A 48 -31.18 -29.69 -44.78
CA SER A 48 -32.13 -28.60 -44.55
C SER A 48 -33.49 -29.13 -44.08
N LEU A 49 -33.97 -28.66 -42.93
CA LEU A 49 -35.36 -28.77 -42.50
C LEU A 49 -35.88 -27.36 -42.20
N TRP A 50 -36.82 -26.94 -43.04
CA TRP A 50 -37.55 -25.69 -42.95
C TRP A 50 -38.41 -25.66 -41.68
N LEU A 51 -38.13 -24.74 -40.77
CA LEU A 51 -39.04 -24.36 -39.69
C LEU A 51 -39.26 -22.85 -39.71
N ARG A 52 -40.54 -22.50 -39.55
CA ARG A 52 -41.18 -21.21 -39.79
C ARG A 52 -40.57 -20.09 -38.92
N PRO A 53 -40.57 -18.82 -39.39
CA PRO A 53 -40.15 -17.71 -38.54
C PRO A 53 -41.25 -17.42 -37.52
N THR A 54 -41.02 -17.82 -36.27
CA THR A 54 -41.79 -17.28 -35.14
C THR A 54 -41.28 -15.86 -34.90
N VAL A 55 -42.14 -14.87 -35.09
CA VAL A 55 -41.89 -13.48 -34.70
C VAL A 55 -41.71 -13.45 -33.18
N ILE A 56 -40.46 -13.45 -32.72
CA ILE A 56 -40.13 -13.13 -31.34
C ILE A 56 -40.11 -11.61 -31.27
N SER A 57 -41.11 -11.04 -30.58
CA SER A 57 -41.13 -9.65 -30.18
C SER A 57 -39.77 -9.29 -29.57
N ALA A 58 -39.10 -8.29 -30.14
CA ALA A 58 -37.93 -7.68 -29.52
C ALA A 58 -38.39 -6.97 -28.24
N ALA A 59 -38.49 -7.73 -27.15
CA ALA A 59 -38.43 -7.15 -25.83
C ALA A 59 -37.07 -6.45 -25.76
N ALA A 60 -37.10 -5.12 -25.82
CA ALA A 60 -35.94 -4.30 -25.55
C ALA A 60 -35.30 -4.82 -24.26
N TYR A 61 -34.10 -5.38 -24.39
CA TYR A 61 -33.24 -5.66 -23.25
C TYR A 61 -32.92 -4.29 -22.67
N LYS A 62 -33.74 -3.83 -21.72
CA LYS A 62 -33.35 -2.79 -20.80
C LYS A 62 -32.11 -3.36 -20.13
N LYS A 63 -30.95 -2.91 -20.59
CA LYS A 63 -29.74 -2.98 -19.78
C LYS A 63 -30.15 -2.25 -18.51
N ASP A 64 -30.36 -3.01 -17.43
CA ASP A 64 -30.48 -2.41 -16.11
C ASP A 64 -29.31 -1.45 -16.01
N VAL A 65 -29.62 -0.17 -15.82
CA VAL A 65 -28.60 0.81 -15.49
C VAL A 65 -28.16 0.40 -14.11
N GLU A 66 -27.20 -0.52 -14.06
CA GLU A 66 -26.48 -0.88 -12.85
C GLU A 66 -25.93 0.46 -12.37
N GLU A 67 -26.52 0.99 -11.29
CA GLU A 67 -26.04 2.22 -10.67
C GLU A 67 -24.56 1.98 -10.39
N SER A 68 -23.72 2.63 -11.20
CA SER A 68 -22.32 2.27 -11.21
C SER A 68 -21.72 2.92 -9.97
N GLU A 69 -21.55 2.18 -8.88
CA GLU A 69 -20.95 2.74 -7.68
C GLU A 69 -19.48 3.08 -7.92
N ASP A 70 -19.03 4.18 -7.32
CA ASP A 70 -17.61 4.48 -7.17
C ASP A 70 -17.22 4.08 -5.75
N THR A 71 -16.19 3.25 -5.61
CA THR A 71 -15.91 2.54 -4.36
C THR A 71 -14.42 2.55 -4.05
N PHE A 72 -14.10 2.90 -2.81
CA PHE A 72 -12.82 2.58 -2.19
C PHE A 72 -13.02 1.43 -1.20
N ARG A 73 -12.25 0.35 -1.38
CA ARG A 73 -12.13 -0.73 -0.41
C ARG A 73 -10.83 -0.59 0.35
N LEU A 74 -10.92 -0.34 1.65
CA LEU A 74 -9.78 0.00 2.50
C LEU A 74 -9.56 -1.11 3.55
N THR A 75 -8.41 -1.76 3.52
CA THR A 75 -8.01 -2.72 4.56
C THR A 75 -6.86 -2.14 5.37
N TYR A 76 -7.14 -1.82 6.64
CA TYR A 76 -6.12 -1.37 7.58
C TYR A 76 -5.26 -2.54 8.03
N LEU A 77 -3.93 -2.40 7.96
CA LEU A 77 -2.99 -3.48 8.27
C LEU A 77 -2.17 -3.20 9.52
N GLU A 78 -2.60 -2.26 10.37
CA GLU A 78 -1.89 -1.74 11.55
C GLU A 78 -0.67 -0.86 11.23
N GLY A 79 -0.32 0.01 12.17
CA GLY A 79 0.74 1.00 11.97
C GLY A 79 0.33 2.01 10.88
N ASN A 80 1.24 2.24 9.94
CA ASN A 80 0.96 3.04 8.74
C ASN A 80 0.50 2.18 7.54
N SER A 81 0.41 0.86 7.71
CA SER A 81 0.21 -0.05 6.58
C SER A 81 -1.26 -0.16 6.14
N TRP A 82 -1.49 -0.10 4.84
CA TRP A 82 -2.81 -0.32 4.23
C TRP A 82 -2.74 -1.13 2.94
N LEU A 83 -3.84 -1.81 2.63
CA LEU A 83 -4.15 -2.26 1.28
C LEU A 83 -5.41 -1.54 0.82
N TRP A 84 -5.30 -0.74 -0.24
CA TRP A 84 -6.44 -0.07 -0.87
C TRP A 84 -6.78 -0.74 -2.18
N GLU A 85 -8.07 -0.84 -2.47
CA GLU A 85 -8.55 -1.21 -3.79
C GLU A 85 -9.53 -0.17 -4.32
N VAL A 86 -9.22 0.37 -5.50
CA VAL A 86 -10.00 1.40 -6.17
C VAL A 86 -9.88 1.21 -7.68
N GLY A 87 -11.00 1.16 -8.41
CA GLY A 87 -10.98 0.95 -9.86
C GLY A 87 -10.41 -0.41 -10.31
N GLY A 88 -10.37 -1.40 -9.40
CA GLY A 88 -9.68 -2.68 -9.63
C GLY A 88 -8.15 -2.62 -9.45
N ILE A 89 -7.59 -1.44 -9.14
CA ILE A 89 -6.18 -1.25 -8.80
C ILE A 89 -5.99 -1.55 -7.32
N LYS A 90 -4.90 -2.27 -6.99
CA LYS A 90 -4.55 -2.64 -5.63
C LYS A 90 -3.26 -1.93 -5.23
N ILE A 91 -3.37 -1.02 -4.27
CA ILE A 91 -2.29 -0.15 -3.82
C ILE A 91 -1.91 -0.58 -2.41
N LEU A 92 -0.68 -1.06 -2.24
CA LEU A 92 -0.10 -1.36 -0.93
C LEU A 92 0.62 -0.11 -0.41
N VAL A 93 0.27 0.36 0.78
CA VAL A 93 0.75 1.64 1.32
C VAL A 93 1.58 1.37 2.57
N ASP A 94 2.78 1.95 2.63
CA ASP A 94 3.69 1.92 3.79
C ASP A 94 3.76 0.57 4.52
N PRO A 95 4.15 -0.52 3.82
CA PRO A 95 3.98 -1.88 4.34
C PRO A 95 5.05 -2.27 5.37
N ILE A 96 4.59 -2.65 6.57
CA ILE A 96 5.37 -3.34 7.61
C ILE A 96 4.80 -4.76 7.73
N LEU A 97 5.20 -5.66 6.84
CA LEU A 97 4.64 -7.01 6.75
C LEU A 97 5.58 -8.09 7.24
N VAL A 98 6.87 -7.80 7.34
CA VAL A 98 7.92 -8.76 7.73
C VAL A 98 8.70 -8.22 8.90
N GLY A 99 8.75 -9.00 9.98
CA GLY A 99 9.48 -8.65 11.19
C GLY A 99 8.83 -7.51 12.00
N ASN A 100 9.53 -7.11 13.05
CA ASN A 100 9.14 -5.98 13.88
C ASN A 100 9.67 -4.66 13.31
N LEU A 101 9.06 -3.57 13.73
CA LEU A 101 9.57 -2.22 13.52
C LEU A 101 10.55 -1.87 14.65
N ASP A 102 11.82 -1.67 14.33
CA ASP A 102 12.88 -1.43 15.32
C ASP A 102 13.80 -0.22 15.02
N PHE A 103 13.61 0.44 13.88
CA PHE A 103 14.45 1.56 13.42
C PHE A 103 15.96 1.24 13.39
N GLY A 104 16.33 -0.04 13.29
CA GLY A 104 17.71 -0.53 13.35
C GLY A 104 18.31 -0.55 14.76
N ILE A 105 17.55 -0.25 15.81
CA ILE A 105 18.01 -0.21 17.21
C ILE A 105 17.00 -0.94 18.14
N PRO A 106 16.92 -2.29 18.09
CA PRO A 106 15.87 -3.07 18.79
C PRO A 106 15.81 -2.88 20.31
N TRP A 107 16.94 -2.59 20.96
CA TRP A 107 16.96 -2.35 22.41
C TRP A 107 16.32 -1.00 22.78
N LEU A 108 16.27 -0.05 21.84
CA LEU A 108 15.71 1.29 22.03
C LEU A 108 14.21 1.30 21.74
N TYR A 109 13.81 0.67 20.64
CA TYR A 109 12.42 0.49 20.23
C TYR A 109 12.28 -0.82 19.45
N ASP A 110 11.25 -1.59 19.76
CA ASP A 110 10.88 -2.81 19.05
C ASP A 110 9.36 -2.95 19.12
N ALA A 111 8.68 -2.96 17.98
CA ALA A 111 7.23 -2.98 17.91
C ALA A 111 6.70 -4.02 16.93
N ALA A 112 5.81 -4.88 17.42
CA ALA A 112 5.11 -5.87 16.62
C ALA A 112 3.65 -5.47 16.39
N LYS A 113 3.06 -5.94 15.29
CA LYS A 113 1.61 -5.84 15.04
C LYS A 113 0.83 -6.66 16.07
N LYS A 114 -0.33 -6.16 16.49
CA LYS A 114 -1.16 -6.81 17.51
C LYS A 114 -2.04 -7.90 16.91
N VAL A 115 -2.66 -7.61 15.77
CA VAL A 115 -3.72 -8.43 15.17
C VAL A 115 -3.26 -9.12 13.89
N VAL A 116 -2.86 -8.34 12.89
CA VAL A 116 -2.44 -8.76 11.54
C VAL A 116 -1.00 -9.23 11.60
N LYS A 117 -0.78 -10.39 12.22
CA LYS A 117 0.53 -11.04 12.33
C LYS A 117 0.88 -11.85 11.09
N ASN A 118 -0.12 -12.37 10.37
CA ASN A 118 0.05 -13.09 9.11
C ASN A 118 -0.95 -12.55 8.09
N PHE A 119 -0.52 -12.36 6.85
CA PHE A 119 -1.43 -12.01 5.74
C PHE A 119 -2.17 -13.24 5.24
N GLN A 120 -2.80 -14.03 6.12
CA GLN A 120 -3.57 -15.19 5.67
C GLN A 120 -4.88 -14.72 5.03
N VAL A 121 -4.92 -14.67 3.70
CA VAL A 121 -6.19 -14.89 3.00
C VAL A 121 -6.55 -16.35 3.25
N LEU A 122 -7.61 -16.56 4.00
CA LEU A 122 -8.03 -17.82 4.60
C LEU A 122 -8.10 -18.99 3.59
N ILE A 123 -7.08 -19.86 3.56
CA ILE A 123 -7.18 -21.24 3.02
C ILE A 123 -6.45 -22.23 3.95
N VAL A 124 -7.29 -23.02 4.65
CA VAL A 124 -7.10 -24.35 5.27
C VAL A 124 -6.10 -24.53 6.42
N SER A 125 -6.68 -24.90 7.57
CA SER A 125 -6.04 -25.42 8.78
C SER A 125 -5.24 -26.70 8.55
N ILE A 126 -3.99 -26.73 9.02
CA ILE A 126 -3.28 -27.99 9.31
C ILE A 126 -2.68 -27.88 10.71
N THR A 127 -3.08 -28.78 11.60
CA THR A 127 -2.52 -28.90 12.95
C THR A 127 -1.57 -30.10 13.03
N HIS A 128 -0.55 -29.94 13.89
CA HIS A 128 0.48 -30.90 14.33
C HIS A 128 1.76 -31.04 13.50
N PHE A 129 2.82 -30.35 13.95
CA PHE A 129 4.20 -30.67 13.59
C PHE A 129 5.17 -30.59 14.79
N SER A 130 6.22 -31.42 14.70
CA SER A 130 7.30 -31.62 15.68
C SER A 130 8.18 -30.37 15.92
N PRO A 131 8.87 -30.23 17.07
CA PRO A 131 9.72 -29.08 17.40
C PRO A 131 10.84 -28.76 16.38
N VAL A 132 11.35 -29.74 15.62
CA VAL A 132 12.33 -29.50 14.55
C VAL A 132 11.66 -28.83 13.34
N ILE A 133 10.43 -29.25 13.04
CA ILE A 133 9.61 -28.64 12.00
C ILE A 133 9.20 -27.23 12.44
N TYR A 134 9.04 -26.96 13.74
CA TYR A 134 8.82 -25.60 14.25
C TYR A 134 9.95 -24.62 13.92
N TYR A 135 11.22 -25.05 13.92
CA TYR A 135 12.33 -24.17 13.53
C TYR A 135 12.31 -23.86 12.02
N TYR A 136 12.06 -24.87 11.19
CA TYR A 136 11.89 -24.67 9.75
C TYR A 136 10.60 -23.92 9.41
N ILE A 137 9.51 -24.14 10.15
CA ILE A 137 8.25 -23.39 10.08
C ILE A 137 8.47 -21.96 10.56
N PHE A 138 9.30 -21.70 11.57
CA PHE A 138 9.57 -20.33 12.04
C PHE A 138 10.40 -19.55 11.01
N ILE A 139 11.43 -20.18 10.43
CA ILE A 139 12.16 -19.61 9.29
C ILE A 139 11.21 -19.45 8.08
N PHE A 140 10.39 -20.46 7.77
CA PHE A 140 9.42 -20.42 6.67
C PHE A 140 8.31 -19.38 6.89
N LEU A 141 7.79 -19.21 8.10
CA LEU A 141 6.78 -18.22 8.48
C LEU A 141 7.31 -16.79 8.31
N MET A 142 8.60 -16.57 8.56
CA MET A 142 9.26 -15.29 8.26
C MET A 142 9.31 -15.01 6.74
N TYR A 143 9.23 -16.04 5.89
CA TYR A 143 9.09 -15.92 4.43
C TYR A 143 7.62 -15.88 3.95
N VAL A 144 6.69 -16.53 4.68
CA VAL A 144 5.27 -16.72 4.29
C VAL A 144 4.46 -15.42 4.29
N GLN A 145 4.84 -14.39 5.07
CA GLN A 145 4.02 -13.17 5.21
C GLN A 145 3.79 -12.41 3.89
N ILE A 146 4.73 -12.47 2.95
CA ILE A 146 4.63 -11.79 1.65
C ILE A 146 4.05 -12.70 0.58
N ASP A 147 4.20 -14.03 0.69
CA ASP A 147 3.72 -14.99 -0.31
C ASP A 147 2.19 -15.06 -0.38
N ASP A 148 1.50 -14.75 0.71
CA ASP A 148 0.03 -14.70 0.76
C ASP A 148 -0.56 -13.37 0.27
N LEU A 149 0.27 -12.36 -0.03
CA LEU A 149 -0.22 -11.11 -0.60
C LEU A 149 -0.92 -11.36 -1.95
N PRO A 150 -2.10 -10.74 -2.17
CA PRO A 150 -2.73 -10.74 -3.47
C PRO A 150 -1.82 -10.06 -4.50
N LEU A 151 -2.19 -10.12 -5.77
CA LEU A 151 -1.54 -9.30 -6.79
C LEU A 151 -1.59 -7.82 -6.36
N ILE A 152 -0.43 -7.19 -6.26
CA ILE A 152 -0.30 -5.76 -5.97
C ILE A 152 0.07 -5.05 -7.28
N HIS A 153 -0.63 -3.96 -7.58
CA HIS A 153 -0.40 -3.16 -8.78
C HIS A 153 0.54 -1.98 -8.51
N CYS A 154 0.46 -1.41 -7.30
CA CYS A 154 1.30 -0.29 -6.89
C CYS A 154 1.74 -0.42 -5.44
N LEU A 155 2.99 -0.03 -5.17
CA LEU A 155 3.47 0.31 -3.84
C LEU A 155 3.46 1.84 -3.69
N LEU A 156 2.87 2.35 -2.61
CA LEU A 156 2.88 3.77 -2.27
C LEU A 156 3.68 3.99 -0.99
N ILE A 157 4.73 4.82 -1.05
CA ILE A 157 5.57 5.18 0.10
C ILE A 157 5.45 6.68 0.40
N THR A 158 4.96 7.00 1.59
CA THR A 158 4.77 8.40 2.02
C THR A 158 6.05 9.04 2.56
N GLN A 159 6.83 8.30 3.33
CA GLN A 159 8.00 8.81 4.02
C GLN A 159 9.21 7.90 3.89
N SER A 160 10.40 8.45 4.11
CA SER A 160 11.65 7.70 4.11
C SER A 160 11.98 6.98 5.42
N LEU A 161 11.21 7.23 6.49
CA LEU A 161 11.41 6.62 7.80
C LEU A 161 10.98 5.15 7.84
N ASP A 162 11.56 4.37 8.76
CA ASP A 162 11.43 2.91 8.80
C ASP A 162 10.00 2.43 9.09
N ASP A 163 9.18 3.24 9.75
CA ASP A 163 7.75 2.99 9.99
C ASP A 163 6.86 3.23 8.75
N HIS A 164 7.47 3.59 7.62
CA HIS A 164 6.82 3.74 6.31
C HIS A 164 7.56 2.94 5.22
N CYS A 165 8.88 3.14 5.13
CA CYS A 165 9.78 2.57 4.15
C CYS A 165 10.56 1.37 4.73
N HIS A 166 9.84 0.42 5.32
CA HIS A 166 10.42 -0.67 6.10
C HIS A 166 11.22 -1.67 5.25
N LEU A 167 12.54 -1.60 5.30
CA LEU A 167 13.42 -2.38 4.40
C LEU A 167 13.29 -3.90 4.57
N ASN A 168 12.96 -4.38 5.76
CA ASN A 168 12.74 -5.81 6.02
C ASN A 168 11.54 -6.34 5.24
N THR A 169 10.54 -5.49 5.00
CA THR A 169 9.39 -5.82 4.15
C THR A 169 9.69 -5.57 2.67
N LEU A 170 10.33 -4.45 2.34
CA LEU A 170 10.54 -4.04 0.94
C LEU A 170 11.50 -4.94 0.16
N LYS A 171 12.55 -5.48 0.80
CA LYS A 171 13.51 -6.38 0.15
C LYS A 171 12.89 -7.68 -0.37
N PRO A 172 12.13 -8.46 0.43
CA PRO A 172 11.41 -9.63 -0.08
C PRO A 172 10.27 -9.24 -1.03
N LEU A 173 9.58 -8.11 -0.81
CA LEU A 173 8.52 -7.64 -1.70
C LEU A 173 9.05 -7.38 -3.12
N SER A 174 10.23 -6.76 -3.24
CA SER A 174 10.83 -6.47 -4.56
C SER A 174 11.28 -7.73 -5.30
N ARG A 175 11.58 -8.82 -4.58
CA ARG A 175 11.85 -10.13 -5.19
C ARG A 175 10.58 -10.80 -5.68
N LYS A 176 9.48 -10.69 -4.93
CA LYS A 176 8.18 -11.26 -5.31
C LYS A 176 7.57 -10.51 -6.50
N PHE A 177 7.68 -9.19 -6.52
CA PHE A 177 7.13 -8.34 -7.58
C PHE A 177 8.24 -7.47 -8.23
N PRO A 178 9.10 -8.05 -9.09
CA PRO A 178 10.26 -7.36 -9.66
C PRO A 178 9.91 -6.19 -10.59
N ASN A 179 8.68 -6.16 -11.12
CA ASN A 179 8.16 -5.11 -12.00
C ASN A 179 7.12 -4.22 -11.30
N LEU A 180 7.03 -4.25 -9.97
CA LEU A 180 6.06 -3.46 -9.23
C LEU A 180 6.30 -1.96 -9.49
N THR A 181 5.24 -1.26 -9.88
CA THR A 181 5.26 0.21 -9.92
C THR A 181 5.30 0.72 -8.49
N VAL A 182 6.25 1.60 -8.20
CA VAL A 182 6.38 2.25 -6.89
C VAL A 182 6.19 3.74 -7.07
N ILE A 183 5.28 4.34 -6.31
CA ILE A 183 5.14 5.80 -6.19
C ILE A 183 5.63 6.18 -4.80
N ALA A 184 6.52 7.16 -4.71
CA ALA A 184 7.17 7.49 -3.45
C ALA A 184 7.56 8.97 -3.30
N THR A 185 7.76 9.37 -2.04
CA THR A 185 8.51 10.59 -1.71
C THR A 185 9.94 10.54 -2.28
N PRO A 186 10.47 11.63 -2.85
CA PRO A 186 11.86 11.70 -3.28
C PRO A 186 12.88 11.43 -2.16
N ASN A 187 12.48 11.59 -0.88
CA ASN A 187 13.37 11.34 0.25
C ASN A 187 13.69 9.84 0.43
N ALA A 188 12.83 8.95 -0.05
CA ALA A 188 13.05 7.49 0.02
C ALA A 188 13.97 6.98 -1.10
N LYS A 189 14.46 7.85 -1.99
CA LYS A 189 15.19 7.45 -3.20
C LYS A 189 16.36 6.51 -2.95
N THR A 190 17.23 6.84 -2.00
CA THR A 190 18.42 6.04 -1.69
C THR A 190 18.08 4.65 -1.13
N LEU A 191 16.89 4.48 -0.57
CA LEU A 191 16.40 3.21 -0.01
C LEU A 191 15.72 2.35 -1.09
N LEU A 192 15.00 2.98 -2.02
CA LEU A 192 14.17 2.31 -3.02
C LEU A 192 14.91 1.99 -4.32
N ASP A 193 15.82 2.85 -4.80
CA ASP A 193 16.60 2.63 -6.04
C ASP A 193 17.33 1.26 -6.08
N PRO A 194 17.92 0.75 -4.97
CA PRO A 194 18.55 -0.56 -4.98
C PRO A 194 17.57 -1.74 -5.02
N LEU A 195 16.29 -1.51 -4.74
CA LEU A 195 15.28 -2.57 -4.58
C LEU A 195 14.33 -2.67 -5.77
N PHE A 196 13.93 -1.54 -6.36
CA PHE A 196 12.90 -1.46 -7.39
C PHE A 196 13.43 -0.72 -8.62
N THR A 197 13.02 -1.17 -9.81
CA THR A 197 13.43 -0.59 -11.10
C THR A 197 12.43 0.42 -11.65
N ASN A 198 11.15 0.29 -11.28
CA ASN A 198 10.05 1.15 -11.74
C ASN A 198 9.56 2.05 -10.60
N VAL A 199 10.31 3.10 -10.27
CA VAL A 199 9.99 4.04 -9.19
C VAL A 199 9.70 5.44 -9.75
N ILE A 200 8.55 5.98 -9.38
CA ILE A 200 8.09 7.32 -9.70
C ILE A 200 8.17 8.14 -8.40
N TYR A 201 9.06 9.12 -8.38
CA TYR A 201 9.20 10.03 -7.25
C TYR A 201 8.39 11.30 -7.50
N LEU A 202 7.45 11.60 -6.61
CA LEU A 202 6.56 12.76 -6.73
C LEU A 202 6.90 13.82 -5.68
N GLU A 203 7.28 15.02 -6.13
CA GLU A 203 7.31 16.22 -5.28
C GLU A 203 5.88 16.70 -5.00
N PRO A 204 5.63 17.42 -3.90
CA PRO A 204 4.33 18.04 -3.65
C PRO A 204 3.83 18.87 -4.86
N GLY A 205 2.60 18.58 -5.30
CA GLY A 205 1.96 19.17 -6.48
C GLY A 205 2.23 18.43 -7.79
N GLN A 206 3.00 17.34 -7.76
CA GLN A 206 3.12 16.42 -8.89
C GLN A 206 2.16 15.25 -8.72
N ASP A 207 1.72 14.72 -9.85
CA ASP A 207 0.86 13.55 -9.91
C ASP A 207 1.37 12.48 -10.88
N SER A 208 0.79 11.30 -10.73
CA SER A 208 0.95 10.18 -11.65
C SER A 208 -0.36 9.41 -11.73
N GLU A 209 -0.60 8.77 -12.86
CA GLU A 209 -1.73 7.88 -13.06
C GLU A 209 -1.26 6.43 -13.09
N ILE A 210 -2.07 5.54 -12.54
CA ILE A 210 -1.88 4.09 -12.63
C ILE A 210 -3.02 3.52 -13.44
N GLU A 211 -2.68 2.77 -14.48
CA GLU A 211 -3.65 2.06 -15.32
C GLU A 211 -3.45 0.55 -15.16
N VAL A 212 -4.56 -0.18 -15.06
CA VAL A 212 -4.56 -1.65 -15.16
C VAL A 212 -5.29 -2.09 -16.43
N SER A 213 -5.19 -3.36 -16.80
CA SER A 213 -5.64 -3.91 -18.09
C SER A 213 -7.13 -3.72 -18.44
N ASN A 214 -7.94 -3.23 -17.50
CA ASN A 214 -9.35 -2.87 -17.70
C ASN A 214 -9.54 -1.43 -18.25
N GLY A 215 -8.46 -0.65 -18.40
CA GLY A 215 -8.46 0.72 -18.93
C GLY A 215 -8.89 1.79 -17.92
N PHE A 216 -9.14 1.43 -16.66
CA PHE A 216 -9.40 2.40 -15.61
C PHE A 216 -8.09 3.00 -15.08
N GLN A 217 -8.10 4.32 -14.89
CA GLN A 217 -6.96 5.09 -14.40
C GLN A 217 -7.25 5.63 -13.01
N VAL A 218 -6.32 5.46 -12.08
CA VAL A 218 -6.36 6.07 -10.73
C VAL A 218 -5.29 7.14 -10.69
N LYS A 219 -5.69 8.39 -10.41
CA LYS A 219 -4.78 9.51 -10.24
C LYS A 219 -4.26 9.54 -8.81
N ILE A 220 -2.95 9.71 -8.64
CA ILE A 220 -2.27 9.85 -7.35
C ILE A 220 -1.45 11.12 -7.38
N GLU A 221 -1.75 12.05 -6.49
CA GLU A 221 -1.12 13.37 -6.39
C GLU A 221 -0.44 13.53 -5.04
N ALA A 222 0.83 13.94 -5.04
CA ALA A 222 1.59 14.15 -3.82
C ALA A 222 1.27 15.52 -3.20
N THR A 223 1.12 15.55 -1.88
CA THR A 223 0.93 16.78 -1.10
C THR A 223 2.07 16.97 -0.12
N ALA A 224 2.30 18.21 0.32
CA ALA A 224 3.35 18.50 1.29
C ALA A 224 2.91 18.10 2.71
N GLY A 225 3.60 17.09 3.27
CA GLY A 225 3.50 16.66 4.66
C GLY A 225 4.58 17.29 5.55
N PRO A 226 5.04 16.60 6.62
CA PRO A 226 5.98 17.16 7.58
C PRO A 226 7.41 17.27 7.03
N VAL A 227 8.16 18.29 7.48
CA VAL A 227 9.62 18.35 7.27
C VAL A 227 10.32 17.60 8.40
N LEU A 228 10.84 16.40 8.11
CA LEU A 228 11.49 15.54 9.09
C LEU A 228 13.00 15.76 9.12
N GLY A 229 13.43 16.58 10.07
CA GLY A 229 14.83 16.91 10.30
C GLY A 229 15.08 18.42 10.21
N PRO A 230 16.25 18.85 9.73
CA PRO A 230 16.53 20.27 9.59
C PRO A 230 15.53 20.99 8.66
N PRO A 231 15.20 22.27 8.91
CA PRO A 231 14.11 22.98 8.23
C PRO A 231 14.30 23.18 6.72
N TRP A 232 15.52 22.99 6.22
CA TRP A 232 15.85 23.04 4.79
C TRP A 232 15.71 21.71 4.06
N LYS A 233 15.34 20.63 4.77
CA LYS A 233 15.01 19.36 4.11
C LYS A 233 13.69 19.49 3.35
N ARG A 234 13.58 18.70 2.28
CA ARG A 234 12.32 18.50 1.57
C ARG A 234 11.28 17.91 2.56
N PRO A 235 10.00 18.32 2.48
CA PRO A 235 8.93 17.65 3.22
C PRO A 235 8.80 16.18 2.79
N GLU A 236 8.22 15.36 3.66
CA GLU A 236 7.63 14.08 3.25
C GLU A 236 6.25 14.30 2.62
N ASN A 237 5.64 13.24 2.10
CA ASN A 237 4.40 13.35 1.34
C ASN A 237 3.16 12.90 2.13
N GLY A 238 2.05 13.60 1.92
CA GLY A 238 0.72 13.01 1.91
C GLY A 238 0.31 12.70 0.47
N TYR A 239 -0.85 12.05 0.27
CA TYR A 239 -1.36 11.81 -1.08
C TYR A 239 -2.87 12.01 -1.21
N ILE A 240 -3.28 12.60 -2.33
CA ILE A 240 -4.65 12.57 -2.83
C ILE A 240 -4.74 11.46 -3.87
N VAL A 241 -5.74 10.59 -3.73
CA VAL A 241 -6.04 9.48 -4.66
C VAL A 241 -7.44 9.68 -5.20
N THR A 242 -7.54 9.86 -6.52
CA THR A 242 -8.83 10.04 -7.20
C THR A 242 -9.19 8.76 -7.93
N SER A 243 -10.39 8.28 -7.65
CA SER A 243 -10.99 7.13 -8.33
C SER A 243 -11.12 7.35 -9.85
N PRO A 244 -11.25 6.27 -10.66
CA PRO A 244 -11.37 6.41 -12.12
C PRO A 244 -12.62 7.18 -12.58
N LYS A 245 -13.70 7.15 -11.79
CA LYS A 245 -14.91 7.91 -12.11
C LYS A 245 -14.84 9.36 -11.63
N GLY A 246 -13.82 9.69 -10.82
CA GLY A 246 -13.64 11.02 -10.22
C GLY A 246 -14.73 11.39 -9.21
N ALA A 247 -15.62 10.47 -8.83
CA ALA A 247 -16.73 10.78 -7.94
C ALA A 247 -16.30 10.67 -6.46
N LEU A 248 -15.35 9.78 -6.15
CA LEU A 248 -14.66 9.70 -4.86
C LEU A 248 -13.19 10.13 -4.94
N THR A 249 -12.79 10.90 -3.94
CA THR A 249 -11.39 11.24 -3.68
C THR A 249 -10.99 10.90 -2.25
N LEU A 250 -9.83 10.29 -2.07
CA LEU A 250 -9.24 9.92 -0.79
C LEU A 250 -8.00 10.77 -0.52
N TYR A 251 -7.87 11.32 0.68
CA TYR A 251 -6.65 11.94 1.18
C TYR A 251 -6.04 11.08 2.28
N TYR A 252 -4.75 10.77 2.13
CA TYR A 252 -3.96 10.05 3.14
C TYR A 252 -2.87 10.95 3.72
N GLU A 253 -2.94 11.16 5.03
CA GLU A 253 -1.96 11.92 5.80
C GLU A 253 -1.53 11.11 7.03
N PRO A 254 -0.35 10.46 6.99
CA PRO A 254 0.05 9.48 8.00
C PRO A 254 0.31 10.05 9.40
N HIS A 255 0.55 11.36 9.56
CA HIS A 255 0.92 11.95 10.85
C HIS A 255 0.03 13.11 11.28
N CYS A 256 -1.03 13.40 10.53
CA CYS A 256 -1.89 14.57 10.71
C CYS A 256 -1.10 15.90 10.66
N VAL A 257 -0.02 15.95 9.87
CA VAL A 257 0.82 17.15 9.70
C VAL A 257 0.91 17.48 8.21
N TYR A 258 0.23 18.55 7.81
CA TYR A 258 0.02 18.91 6.41
C TYR A 258 0.23 20.40 6.17
N ASN A 259 0.51 20.77 4.92
CA ASN A 259 0.52 22.17 4.51
C ASN A 259 -0.91 22.66 4.23
N LYS A 260 -1.47 23.45 5.15
CA LYS A 260 -2.84 24.00 5.03
C LYS A 260 -3.05 24.85 3.79
N THR A 261 -2.12 25.74 3.46
CA THR A 261 -2.23 26.62 2.27
C THR A 261 -2.13 25.84 0.96
N PHE A 262 -1.45 24.69 0.98
CA PHE A 262 -1.45 23.76 -0.14
C PHE A 262 -2.84 23.13 -0.30
N LEU A 263 -3.39 22.54 0.78
CA LEU A 263 -4.64 21.77 0.74
C LEU A 263 -5.93 22.60 0.70
N GLU A 264 -5.91 23.89 1.01
CA GLU A 264 -7.14 24.70 1.10
C GLU A 264 -7.92 24.81 -0.22
N LYS A 265 -7.28 24.46 -1.34
CA LYS A 265 -7.86 24.47 -2.68
C LYS A 265 -8.38 23.10 -3.09
N ASP A 266 -7.99 22.06 -2.36
CA ASP A 266 -8.32 20.67 -2.65
C ASP A 266 -9.58 20.23 -1.90
N LYS A 267 -10.12 19.09 -2.33
CA LYS A 267 -11.22 18.40 -1.65
C LYS A 267 -10.93 16.91 -1.61
N ALA A 268 -11.35 16.27 -0.52
CA ALA A 268 -11.32 14.82 -0.40
C ALA A 268 -12.55 14.34 0.36
N ASP A 269 -13.27 13.38 -0.22
CA ASP A 269 -14.44 12.77 0.41
C ASP A 269 -14.04 11.92 1.61
N ILE A 270 -12.93 11.20 1.48
CA ILE A 270 -12.38 10.27 2.48
C ILE A 270 -11.06 10.84 3.00
N VAL A 271 -10.91 10.97 4.31
CA VAL A 271 -9.64 11.36 4.94
C VAL A 271 -9.17 10.21 5.84
N ILE A 272 -8.03 9.61 5.50
CA ILE A 272 -7.31 8.67 6.36
C ILE A 272 -6.21 9.44 7.09
N THR A 273 -6.31 9.53 8.41
CA THR A 273 -5.33 10.25 9.26
C THR A 273 -5.37 9.73 10.70
N PRO A 274 -4.31 9.91 11.48
CA PRO A 274 -4.37 9.72 12.93
C PRO A 274 -5.33 10.73 13.56
N VAL A 275 -6.07 10.28 14.56
CA VAL A 275 -6.97 11.14 15.34
C VAL A 275 -6.61 11.18 16.83
N ILE A 276 -5.69 10.34 17.27
CA ILE A 276 -5.16 10.31 18.64
C ILE A 276 -3.70 10.75 18.56
N LYS A 277 -3.31 11.71 19.41
CA LYS A 277 -1.95 12.23 19.42
C LYS A 277 -1.00 11.20 20.03
N GLN A 278 0.23 11.16 19.53
CA GLN A 278 1.36 10.46 20.16
C GLN A 278 2.43 11.49 20.51
N LEU A 279 2.83 11.51 21.78
CA LEU A 279 3.69 12.55 22.35
C LEU A 279 4.93 11.91 22.97
N LEU A 280 6.08 12.53 22.72
CA LEU A 280 7.28 12.42 23.55
C LEU A 280 7.36 13.63 24.49
N PRO A 281 8.20 13.58 25.54
CA PRO A 281 8.50 14.76 26.33
C PRO A 281 8.96 15.93 25.43
N ASN A 282 8.16 17.00 25.38
CA ASN A 282 8.37 18.22 24.59
C ASN A 282 8.26 18.09 23.06
N PHE A 283 7.81 16.96 22.52
CA PHE A 283 7.68 16.77 21.06
C PHE A 283 6.40 16.00 20.70
N THR A 284 5.66 16.49 19.71
CA THR A 284 4.55 15.75 19.11
C THR A 284 5.13 14.84 18.02
N LEU A 285 4.93 13.53 18.15
CA LEU A 285 5.30 12.56 17.12
C LEU A 285 4.22 12.45 16.05
N VAL A 286 2.96 12.35 16.52
CA VAL A 286 1.78 12.19 15.68
C VAL A 286 0.73 13.17 16.17
N SER A 287 0.21 14.01 15.28
CA SER A 287 -0.88 14.94 15.56
C SER A 287 -2.24 14.24 15.53
N GLY A 288 -3.28 14.89 16.03
CA GLY A 288 -4.62 14.32 16.11
C GLY A 288 -5.60 15.27 16.80
N GLN A 289 -6.76 14.75 17.18
CA GLN A 289 -7.83 15.52 17.85
C GLN A 289 -8.20 16.77 17.03
N GLU A 290 -7.94 17.97 17.55
CA GLU A 290 -8.26 19.23 16.90
C GLU A 290 -7.61 19.36 15.52
N ASP A 291 -6.36 18.92 15.37
CA ASP A 291 -5.62 18.98 14.11
C ASP A 291 -6.31 18.15 13.01
N ALA A 292 -6.82 16.97 13.39
CA ALA A 292 -7.53 16.07 12.49
C ALA A 292 -8.91 16.61 12.10
N VAL A 293 -9.60 17.30 13.03
CA VAL A 293 -10.84 18.00 12.71
C VAL A 293 -10.59 19.16 11.74
N GLN A 294 -9.50 19.92 11.95
CA GLN A 294 -9.11 20.98 11.02
C GLN A 294 -8.76 20.43 9.64
N LEU A 295 -8.08 19.27 9.57
CA LEU A 295 -7.78 18.61 8.31
C LEU A 295 -9.06 18.20 7.57
N ALA A 296 -9.96 17.50 8.26
CA ALA A 296 -11.24 17.08 7.71
C ALA A 296 -12.06 18.29 7.22
N LYS A 297 -12.05 19.39 7.98
CA LYS A 297 -12.72 20.65 7.62
C LYS A 297 -12.09 21.33 6.41
N CYS A 298 -10.76 21.37 6.35
CA CYS A 298 -10.01 21.93 5.22
C CYS A 298 -10.41 21.25 3.91
N LEU A 299 -10.51 19.91 3.92
CA LEU A 299 -10.83 19.11 2.74
C LEU A 299 -12.33 18.89 2.50
N SER A 300 -13.20 19.44 3.37
CA SER A 300 -14.65 19.20 3.35
C SER A 300 -15.02 17.71 3.35
N ALA A 301 -14.36 16.93 4.22
CA ALA A 301 -14.47 15.48 4.26
C ALA A 301 -15.88 15.00 4.61
N LYS A 302 -16.33 13.96 3.91
CA LYS A 302 -17.58 13.21 4.21
C LYS A 302 -17.32 12.05 5.16
N PHE A 303 -16.15 11.43 5.03
CA PHE A 303 -15.72 10.30 5.83
C PHE A 303 -14.33 10.57 6.40
N VAL A 304 -14.18 10.37 7.71
CA VAL A 304 -12.86 10.27 8.34
C VAL A 304 -12.66 8.82 8.74
N VAL A 305 -11.56 8.22 8.30
CA VAL A 305 -11.16 6.86 8.63
C VAL A 305 -9.94 6.95 9.54
N PRO A 306 -10.12 6.84 10.88
CA PRO A 306 -9.03 6.98 11.81
C PRO A 306 -8.01 5.86 11.64
N MET A 307 -6.73 6.21 11.70
CA MET A 307 -5.66 5.24 11.84
C MET A 307 -5.02 5.28 13.22
N LYS A 308 -4.44 4.15 13.64
CA LYS A 308 -3.79 3.97 14.94
C LYS A 308 -2.35 3.54 14.75
N ASN A 309 -1.55 4.42 14.17
CA ASN A 309 -0.15 4.20 13.83
C ASN A 309 0.74 3.84 15.04
N GLY A 310 0.44 4.36 16.23
CA GLY A 310 1.14 3.99 17.47
C GLY A 310 0.62 2.75 18.19
N ASP A 311 -0.47 2.13 17.73
CA ASP A 311 -1.15 1.01 18.43
C ASP A 311 -0.50 -0.34 18.11
N LEU A 312 0.78 -0.46 18.43
CA LEU A 312 1.60 -1.66 18.25
C LEU A 312 1.98 -2.27 19.61
N ASP A 313 2.33 -3.55 19.63
CA ASP A 313 2.93 -4.21 20.79
C ASP A 313 4.40 -3.78 20.90
N SER A 314 4.63 -2.57 21.42
CA SER A 314 5.96 -1.95 21.51
C SER A 314 6.67 -2.18 22.84
N LYS A 315 7.99 -2.35 22.80
CA LYS A 315 8.90 -2.47 23.94
C LYS A 315 10.13 -1.58 23.74
N GLY A 316 10.93 -1.44 24.80
CA GLY A 316 12.16 -0.63 24.79
C GLY A 316 12.00 0.70 25.50
N LEU A 317 13.09 1.46 25.58
CA LEU A 317 13.13 2.72 26.32
C LEU A 317 12.18 3.76 25.70
N LEU A 318 12.14 3.89 24.37
CA LEU A 318 11.27 4.86 23.70
C LEU A 318 9.80 4.55 23.92
N ALA A 319 9.40 3.28 23.87
CA ALA A 319 8.02 2.88 24.10
C ALA A 319 7.51 3.31 25.49
N SER A 320 8.38 3.34 26.51
CA SER A 320 7.99 3.71 27.88
C SER A 320 7.77 5.21 28.10
N ILE A 321 8.26 6.06 27.19
CA ILE A 321 8.14 7.53 27.29
C ILE A 321 7.11 8.13 26.33
N VAL A 322 6.61 7.34 25.37
CA VAL A 322 5.53 7.77 24.47
C VAL A 322 4.21 7.76 25.22
N LYS A 323 3.44 8.84 25.08
CA LYS A 323 2.11 9.00 25.69
C LYS A 323 1.08 9.27 24.60
N SER A 324 -0.07 8.64 24.71
CA SER A 324 -1.22 8.95 23.86
C SER A 324 -2.11 10.01 24.51
N GLU A 325 -2.61 10.95 23.72
CA GLU A 325 -3.53 11.99 24.17
C GLU A 325 -4.78 12.04 23.27
N GLY A 326 -5.95 12.04 23.91
CA GLY A 326 -7.26 11.99 23.26
C GLY A 326 -7.79 10.56 23.06
N THR A 327 -9.06 10.45 22.69
CA THR A 327 -9.73 9.19 22.34
C THR A 327 -10.48 9.33 21.02
N ILE A 328 -11.00 8.21 20.51
CA ILE A 328 -11.90 8.24 19.35
C ILE A 328 -13.20 8.98 19.69
N GLU A 329 -13.73 8.80 20.89
CA GLU A 329 -14.96 9.44 21.35
C GLU A 329 -14.79 10.96 21.47
N SER A 330 -13.67 11.43 22.03
CA SER A 330 -13.39 12.87 22.09
C SER A 330 -13.23 13.45 20.68
N PHE A 331 -12.56 12.73 19.78
CA PHE A 331 -12.45 13.14 18.38
C PHE A 331 -13.84 13.23 17.70
N LYS A 332 -14.69 12.21 17.85
CA LYS A 332 -16.06 12.20 17.31
C LYS A 332 -16.89 13.39 17.81
N GLN A 333 -16.74 13.77 19.09
CA GLN A 333 -17.40 14.94 19.67
C GLN A 333 -16.88 16.27 19.13
N LEU A 334 -15.58 16.37 18.83
CA LEU A 334 -15.00 17.56 18.20
C LEU A 334 -15.44 17.66 16.73
N LEU A 335 -15.41 16.55 16.00
CA LEU A 335 -15.79 16.50 14.59
C LEU A 335 -17.26 16.88 14.40
N SER A 336 -18.18 16.33 15.19
CA SER A 336 -19.62 16.60 15.04
C SER A 336 -20.02 18.06 15.28
N LYS A 337 -19.19 18.83 16.00
CA LYS A 337 -19.40 20.28 16.19
C LYS A 337 -19.01 21.11 14.97
N GLU A 338 -17.98 20.67 14.24
CA GLU A 338 -17.41 21.42 13.12
C GLU A 338 -17.89 20.92 11.74
N LEU A 339 -18.18 19.62 11.65
CA LEU A 339 -18.64 18.90 10.46
C LEU A 339 -19.72 17.88 10.88
N PRO A 340 -20.96 18.31 11.13
CA PRO A 340 -22.02 17.44 11.65
C PRO A 340 -22.41 16.30 10.70
N ASP A 341 -22.21 16.48 9.39
CA ASP A 341 -22.54 15.48 8.38
C ASP A 341 -21.40 14.49 8.11
N ALA A 342 -20.19 14.76 8.63
CA ALA A 342 -19.04 13.87 8.44
C ALA A 342 -19.16 12.63 9.33
N LYS A 343 -18.88 11.47 8.76
CA LYS A 343 -18.94 10.18 9.44
C LYS A 343 -17.55 9.68 9.80
N VAL A 344 -17.38 9.19 11.01
CA VAL A 344 -16.17 8.49 11.42
C VAL A 344 -16.37 6.99 11.19
N LEU A 345 -15.53 6.39 10.34
CA LEU A 345 -15.55 4.96 10.03
C LEU A 345 -14.30 4.31 10.62
N GLU A 346 -14.45 3.55 11.69
CA GLU A 346 -13.32 2.90 12.36
C GLU A 346 -12.97 1.58 11.66
N PRO A 347 -11.77 1.46 11.07
CA PRO A 347 -11.35 0.23 10.42
C PRO A 347 -11.01 -0.84 11.48
N ILE A 348 -11.40 -2.08 11.20
CA ILE A 348 -10.94 -3.25 11.96
C ILE A 348 -9.69 -3.78 11.26
N PRO A 349 -8.54 -3.94 11.95
CA PRO A 349 -7.33 -4.48 11.35
C PRO A 349 -7.56 -5.80 10.62
N GLY A 350 -7.16 -5.86 9.35
CA GLY A 350 -7.28 -7.04 8.49
C GLY A 350 -8.65 -7.22 7.81
N GLU A 351 -9.67 -6.45 8.18
CA GLU A 351 -11.00 -6.51 7.55
C GLU A 351 -11.18 -5.39 6.51
N PRO A 352 -11.78 -5.67 5.35
CA PRO A 352 -12.08 -4.64 4.36
C PRO A 352 -13.23 -3.72 4.81
N LEU A 353 -13.01 -2.43 4.67
CA LEU A 353 -14.02 -1.37 4.83
C LEU A 353 -14.33 -0.77 3.46
N ASP A 354 -15.54 -0.98 2.97
CA ASP A 354 -16.01 -0.43 1.70
C ASP A 354 -16.68 0.93 1.90
N ILE A 355 -16.27 1.93 1.12
CA ILE A 355 -16.87 3.25 1.06
C ILE A 355 -17.29 3.51 -0.38
N SER A 356 -18.60 3.43 -0.63
CA SER A 356 -19.21 3.64 -1.95
C SER A 356 -20.04 4.90 -2.00
N ILE A 357 -20.12 5.52 -3.18
CA ILE A 357 -21.19 6.45 -3.54
C ILE A 357 -21.81 6.06 -4.88
N ALA A 358 -23.10 6.34 -5.03
CA ALA A 358 -23.78 6.19 -6.30
C ALA A 358 -23.23 7.20 -7.31
N VAL A 359 -22.79 6.74 -8.49
CA VAL A 359 -22.53 7.62 -9.63
C VAL A 359 -23.74 7.59 -10.53
N HIS A 360 -24.52 8.67 -10.50
CA HIS A 360 -25.58 8.86 -11.49
C HIS A 360 -24.90 9.15 -12.83
N GLY A 361 -25.19 8.29 -13.82
CA GLY A 361 -24.62 8.41 -15.17
C GLY A 361 -24.86 9.81 -15.73
N GLN A 362 -23.78 10.43 -16.21
CA GLN A 362 -23.86 11.66 -17.01
C GLN A 362 -24.48 11.38 -18.37
#